data_AF-A0A1I0BBG3-F1
#
_entry.id   AF-A0A1I0BBG3-F1
#
_cell.length_a   1.000
_cell.length_b   1.000
_cell.length_c   1.000
_cell.angle_alpha   90.00
_cell.angle_beta   90.00
_cell.angle_gamma   90.00
#
_symmetry.space_group_name_H-M   'P 1'
#
loop_
_entity.id
_entity.type
_entity.pdbx_description
1 polymer ?
#
loop_
_entity_poly.entity_id
_entity_poly.type
_entity_poly.pdbx_seq_one_letter_code
_entity_poly.pdbx_strand_id
1 'polypeptide(L)'
;MEENSKRLIVMSILAYAVGTFILAAGLLTKSSLSITVFYIITMVLIICAMLALFNNYKKDKHIKLYLYLLIVGIVFIIINTAAFINNLFL
;
A
#
# COMPACT_ATOMS: atom_id res chain seq x y z
N MET A 1 8.92 -14.07 19.00
CA MET A 1 7.69 -13.95 18.17
C MET A 1 7.18 -12.52 18.14
N GLU A 2 7.00 -11.86 19.29
CA GLU A 2 6.44 -10.49 19.35
C GLU A 2 7.24 -9.41 18.58
N GLU A 3 8.58 -9.50 18.57
CA GLU A 3 9.46 -8.59 17.82
C GLU A 3 9.27 -8.71 16.30
N ASN A 4 9.09 -9.93 15.79
CA ASN A 4 8.83 -10.17 14.37
C ASN A 4 7.47 -9.58 13.94
N SER A 5 6.46 -9.66 14.80
CA SER A 5 5.14 -9.07 14.59
C SER A 5 5.19 -7.55 14.53
N LYS A 6 5.94 -6.92 15.46
CA LYS A 6 6.17 -5.45 15.46
C LYS A 6 6.89 -5.01 14.18
N ARG A 7 7.95 -5.72 13.79
CA ARG A 7 8.68 -5.43 12.55
C ARG A 7 7.79 -5.55 11.31
N LEU A 8 6.95 -6.58 11.25
CA LEU A 8 6.00 -6.78 10.15
C LEU A 8 5.02 -5.60 10.05
N ILE A 9 4.42 -5.20 11.17
CA ILE A 9 3.48 -4.05 11.22
C ILE A 9 4.16 -2.78 10.69
N VAL A 10 5.36 -2.47 11.17
CA VAL A 10 6.12 -1.29 10.73
C VAL A 10 6.40 -1.36 9.23
N MET A 11 6.85 -2.52 8.72
CA MET A 11 7.14 -2.70 7.30
C MET A 11 5.90 -2.56 6.42
N SER A 12 4.74 -3.06 6.86
CA SER A 12 3.48 -2.90 6.12
C SER A 12 3.02 -1.44 6.06
N ILE A 13 3.14 -0.69 7.16
CA ILE A 13 2.82 0.75 7.17
C ILE A 13 3.77 1.51 6.23
N LEU A 14 5.06 1.22 6.29
CA LEU A 14 6.05 1.81 5.40
C LEU A 14 5.75 1.51 3.93
N ALA A 15 5.37 0.28 3.60
CA ALA A 15 5.02 -0.10 2.23
C ALA A 15 3.83 0.71 1.69
N TYR A 16 2.81 0.99 2.51
CA TYR A 16 1.68 1.83 2.11
C TYR A 16 2.09 3.29 1.84
N ALA A 17 2.90 3.85 2.73
CA ALA A 17 3.40 5.22 2.59
C ALA A 17 4.35 5.37 1.38
N VAL A 18 5.33 4.46 1.27
CA VAL A 18 6.31 4.45 0.18
C VAL A 18 5.64 4.20 -1.16
N GLY A 19 4.68 3.27 -1.25
CA GLY A 19 3.89 3.06 -2.46
C GLY A 19 3.21 4.35 -2.92
N THR A 20 2.54 5.05 -2.00
CA THR A 20 1.86 6.31 -2.35
C THR A 20 2.83 7.40 -2.79
N PHE A 21 4.01 7.47 -2.16
CA PHE A 21 5.05 8.41 -2.55
C PHE A 21 5.62 8.13 -3.94
N ILE A 22 5.76 6.84 -4.30
CA ILE A 22 6.17 6.38 -5.63
C ILE A 22 5.15 6.87 -6.68
N LEU A 23 3.84 6.70 -6.45
CA LEU A 23 2.83 7.24 -7.36
C LEU A 23 2.93 8.76 -7.47
N ALA A 24 3.07 9.47 -6.36
CA ALA A 24 3.21 10.93 -6.36
C ALA A 24 4.40 11.39 -7.24
N ALA A 25 5.54 10.71 -7.17
CA ALA A 25 6.68 10.98 -8.05
C ALA A 25 6.33 10.73 -9.53
N GLY A 26 5.60 9.65 -9.83
CA GLY A 26 5.08 9.39 -11.18
C GLY A 26 4.18 10.51 -11.70
N LEU A 27 3.28 11.03 -10.86
CA LEU A 27 2.38 12.14 -11.21
C LEU A 27 3.13 13.42 -11.59
N LEU A 28 4.27 13.71 -10.94
CA LEU A 28 5.10 14.89 -11.26
C LEU A 28 5.68 14.86 -12.68
N THR A 29 5.81 13.67 -13.28
CA THR A 29 6.36 13.53 -14.64
C THR A 29 5.39 13.95 -15.74
N LYS A 30 4.07 14.05 -15.44
CA LYS A 30 2.99 14.35 -16.39
C LYS A 30 2.93 13.44 -17.63
N SER A 31 3.65 12.34 -17.64
CA SER A 31 3.65 11.36 -18.73
C SER A 31 2.70 10.22 -18.37
N SER A 32 1.71 9.95 -19.22
CA SER A 32 0.73 8.88 -19.02
C SER A 32 1.38 7.51 -18.84
N LEU A 33 2.45 7.22 -19.61
CA LEU A 33 3.22 5.99 -19.49
C LEU A 33 3.89 5.88 -18.12
N SER A 34 4.57 6.94 -17.69
CA SER A 34 5.24 6.99 -16.37
C SER A 34 4.21 6.81 -15.25
N ILE A 35 3.14 7.61 -15.25
CA ILE A 35 2.05 7.54 -14.25
C ILE A 35 1.50 6.10 -14.13
N THR A 36 1.28 5.43 -15.26
CA THR A 36 0.80 4.04 -15.29
C THR A 36 1.81 3.07 -14.67
N VAL A 37 3.09 3.17 -15.02
CA VAL A 37 4.15 2.31 -14.47
C VAL A 37 4.28 2.50 -12.96
N PHE A 38 4.35 3.75 -12.49
CA PHE A 38 4.45 4.07 -11.06
C PHE A 38 3.20 3.63 -10.28
N TYR A 39 2.01 3.71 -10.89
CA TYR A 39 0.78 3.18 -10.30
C TYR A 39 0.81 1.66 -10.13
N ILE A 40 1.27 0.91 -11.15
CA ILE A 40 1.40 -0.55 -11.05
C ILE A 40 2.35 -0.93 -9.91
N ILE A 41 3.50 -0.28 -9.82
CA ILE A 41 4.49 -0.51 -8.74
C ILE A 41 3.85 -0.27 -7.37
N THR A 42 3.12 0.85 -7.23
CA THR A 42 2.40 1.22 -6.01
C THR A 42 1.40 0.15 -5.58
N MET A 43 0.60 -0.35 -6.53
CA MET A 43 -0.41 -1.38 -6.26
C MET A 43 0.22 -2.70 -5.82
N VAL A 44 1.31 -3.12 -6.47
CA VAL A 44 2.04 -4.33 -6.08
C VAL A 44 2.55 -4.22 -4.64
N LEU A 45 3.16 -3.09 -4.26
CA LEU A 45 3.64 -2.85 -2.90
C LEU A 45 2.53 -2.92 -1.85
N ILE A 46 1.39 -2.26 -2.10
CA ILE A 46 0.26 -2.25 -1.17
C ILE A 46 -0.34 -3.66 -1.02
N ILE A 47 -0.53 -4.38 -2.14
CA ILE A 47 -1.08 -5.74 -2.13
C ILE A 47 -0.13 -6.70 -1.40
N CYS A 48 1.18 -6.63 -1.64
CA CYS A 48 2.16 -7.45 -0.94
C CYS A 48 2.12 -7.21 0.58
N ALA A 49 2.04 -5.95 1.01
CA ALA A 49 1.92 -5.62 2.43
C ALA A 49 0.62 -6.14 3.05
N MET A 50 -0.50 -6.05 2.33
CA MET A 50 -1.78 -6.64 2.75
C MET A 50 -1.71 -8.16 2.88
N LEU A 51 -1.12 -8.85 1.89
CA LEU A 51 -0.94 -10.31 1.94
C LEU A 51 -0.06 -10.73 3.13
N ALA A 52 1.00 -9.98 3.41
CA ALA A 52 1.87 -10.24 4.55
C ALA A 52 1.13 -10.10 5.89
N LEU A 53 0.29 -9.07 6.05
CA LEU A 53 -0.57 -8.90 7.23
C LEU A 53 -1.61 -10.02 7.32
N PHE A 54 -2.26 -10.39 6.22
CA PHE A 54 -3.29 -11.42 6.18
C PHE A 54 -2.73 -12.80 6.55
N ASN A 55 -1.53 -13.14 6.07
CA ASN A 55 -0.86 -14.40 6.39
C ASN A 55 -0.50 -14.54 7.88
N ASN A 56 -0.28 -13.42 8.58
CA ASN A 56 0.08 -13.40 9.99
C ASN A 56 -1.12 -13.11 10.93
N TYR A 57 -2.25 -12.65 10.39
CA TYR A 57 -3.42 -12.22 11.15
C TYR A 57 -3.95 -13.26 12.15
N LYS A 58 -4.04 -14.55 11.79
CA LYS A 58 -4.56 -15.60 12.70
C LYS A 58 -3.52 -16.17 13.67
N LYS A 59 -2.23 -15.89 13.45
CA LYS A 59 -1.13 -16.53 14.20
C LYS A 59 -0.71 -15.73 15.44
N ASP A 60 -1.23 -14.51 15.60
CA ASP A 60 -0.75 -13.54 16.58
C ASP A 60 -1.84 -13.07 17.54
N LYS A 61 -1.45 -12.60 18.73
CA LYS A 61 -2.40 -11.96 19.69
C LYS A 61 -2.94 -10.61 19.21
N HIS A 62 -2.31 -9.99 18.19
CA HIS A 62 -2.64 -8.66 17.67
C HIS A 62 -3.66 -8.67 16.50
N ILE A 63 -4.51 -9.69 16.40
CA ILE A 63 -5.56 -9.89 15.38
C ILE A 63 -6.28 -8.59 14.98
N LYS A 64 -6.75 -7.80 15.97
CA LYS A 64 -7.51 -6.56 15.74
C LYS A 64 -6.69 -5.52 14.97
N LEU A 65 -5.41 -5.40 15.27
CA LEU A 65 -4.51 -4.44 14.63
C LEU A 65 -4.20 -4.85 13.18
N TYR A 66 -3.97 -6.14 12.92
CA TYR A 66 -3.78 -6.64 11.56
C TYR A 66 -5.00 -6.38 10.68
N LEU A 67 -6.20 -6.61 11.22
CA LEU A 67 -7.45 -6.36 10.50
C LEU A 67 -7.66 -4.88 10.21
N TYR A 68 -7.34 -4.01 11.18
CA TYR A 68 -7.32 -2.56 10.98
C TYR A 68 -6.36 -2.15 9.86
N LEU A 69 -5.12 -2.67 9.87
CA LEU A 69 -4.12 -2.35 8.84
C LEU A 69 -4.51 -2.86 7.45
N LEU A 70 -5.23 -3.97 7.35
CA LEU A 70 -5.82 -4.42 6.08
C LEU A 70 -6.86 -3.43 5.54
N ILE A 71 -7.73 -2.89 6.41
CA ILE A 71 -8.70 -1.86 6.03
C ILE A 71 -7.97 -0.59 5.57
N VAL A 72 -6.91 -0.19 6.28
CA VAL A 72 -6.05 0.93 5.86
C VAL A 72 -5.46 0.66 4.47
N GLY A 73 -4.96 -0.55 4.19
CA GLY A 73 -4.48 -0.93 2.86
C GLY A 73 -5.54 -0.74 1.76
N ILE A 74 -6.80 -1.10 2.02
CA ILE A 74 -7.92 -0.87 1.08
C ILE A 74 -8.13 0.62 0.83
N VAL A 75 -8.11 1.44 1.89
CA VAL A 75 -8.22 2.91 1.76
C VAL A 75 -7.10 3.48 0.89
N PHE A 76 -5.88 2.99 1.08
CA PHE A 76 -4.73 3.38 0.26
C PHE A 76 -4.90 2.99 -1.21
N ILE A 77 -5.45 1.81 -1.51
CA ILE A 77 -5.80 1.42 -2.88
C ILE A 77 -6.78 2.42 -3.49
N ILE A 78 -7.85 2.77 -2.78
CA ILE A 78 -8.88 3.69 -3.29
C ILE A 78 -8.28 5.07 -3.60
N ILE A 79 -7.51 5.63 -2.65
CA ILE A 79 -6.90 6.96 -2.83
C ILE A 79 -5.92 6.97 -4.01
N ASN A 80 -5.03 5.97 -4.11
CA ASN A 80 -4.06 5.91 -5.20
C ASN A 80 -4.75 5.66 -6.56
N THR A 81 -5.80 4.84 -6.60
CA THR A 81 -6.60 4.62 -7.82
C THR A 81 -7.30 5.90 -8.26
N ALA A 82 -7.91 6.64 -7.32
CA ALA A 82 -8.55 7.91 -7.61
C ALA A 82 -7.55 8.95 -8.15
N ALA A 83 -6.37 9.05 -7.53
CA ALA A 83 -5.30 9.93 -8.00
C ALA A 83 -4.81 9.55 -9.40
N PHE A 84 -4.65 8.25 -9.67
CA PHE A 84 -4.28 7.73 -10.99
C PHE A 84 -5.32 8.10 -12.06
N ILE A 85 -6.59 7.78 -11.83
CA ILE A 85 -7.68 8.07 -12.77
C ILE A 85 -7.75 9.58 -13.04
N ASN A 86 -7.74 10.40 -11.98
CA ASN A 86 -7.87 11.84 -12.12
C ASN A 86 -6.74 12.45 -12.98
N ASN A 87 -5.51 11.93 -12.92
CA ASN A 87 -4.38 12.46 -13.69
C ASN A 87 -4.20 11.78 -15.07
N LEU A 88 -4.97 10.73 -15.37
CA LEU A 88 -4.95 10.09 -16.69
C LEU A 88 -6.00 10.70 -17.63
N PHE A 89 -7.09 11.24 -17.08
CA PHE A 89 -8.24 11.77 -17.84
C PHE A 89 -8.36 13.31 -17.83
N LEU A 90 -7.53 14.02 -17.07
CA LEU A 90 -7.36 15.48 -17.11
C LEU A 90 -6.00 15.85 -17.70
#